data_AF-A0A147IWJ7-F1
#
_entry.id   AF-A0A147IWJ7-F1
#
_cell.length_a   1.000
_cell.length_b   1.000
_cell.length_c   1.000
_cell.angle_alpha   90.00
_cell.angle_beta   90.00
_cell.angle_gamma   90.00
#
_symmetry.space_group_name_H-M   'P 1'
#
loop_
_entity.id
_entity.type
_entity.pdbx_description
1 polymer ?
#
loop_
_entity_poly.entity_id
_entity_poly.type
_entity_poly.pdbx_seq_one_letter_code
_entity_poly.pdbx_strand_id
1 'polypeptide(L)' 'MMNIEMFSGATPVGDGFTVSFRFANQQLEADWSPRMPMGPGGRKYLPAYRLARDEFLRRVAKRTGISMMVVDL' A
#
# COMPACT_ATOMS: atom_id res chain seq x y z
N MET A 1 -22.01 9.93 -6.41
CA MET A 1 -20.99 9.24 -5.58
C MET A 1 -19.75 10.09 -5.56
N MET A 2 -19.09 10.23 -4.40
CA MET A 2 -17.81 10.95 -4.31
C MET A 2 -16.73 10.07 -4.94
N ASN A 3 -16.09 10.51 -6.03
CA ASN A 3 -14.90 9.85 -6.55
C ASN A 3 -13.75 10.17 -5.62
N ILE A 4 -13.45 9.25 -4.69
CA ILE A 4 -12.34 9.42 -3.76
C ILE A 4 -11.11 8.80 -4.37
N GLU A 5 -10.10 9.64 -4.54
CA GLU A 5 -8.79 9.27 -5.01
C GLU A 5 -7.74 9.78 -4.01
N MET A 6 -6.87 8.88 -3.55
CA MET A 6 -5.80 9.20 -2.61
C MET A 6 -4.52 8.48 -3.03
N PHE A 7 -3.39 9.13 -2.79
CA PHE A 7 -2.07 8.62 -3.12
C PHE A 7 -1.15 8.71 -1.90
N SER A 8 -0.24 7.76 -1.75
CA SER A 8 0.92 7.90 -0.88
C SER A 8 2.13 8.42 -1.65
N GLY A 9 3.09 9.01 -0.95
CA GLY A 9 4.45 9.13 -1.48
C GLY A 9 5.16 7.78 -1.53
N ALA A 10 6.36 7.76 -2.11
CA ALA A 10 7.24 6.60 -2.09
C ALA A 10 7.67 6.28 -0.66
N THR A 11 7.41 5.06 -0.21
CA THR A 11 7.71 4.58 1.14
C THR A 11 8.80 3.51 1.07
N PRO A 12 9.97 3.71 1.71
CA PRO A 12 11.04 2.71 1.72
C PRO A 12 10.60 1.41 2.39
N VAL A 13 10.94 0.26 1.80
CA VAL A 13 10.66 -1.08 2.35
C VAL A 13 11.90 -1.95 2.56
N GLY A 14 13.09 -1.42 2.23
CA GLY A 14 14.39 -2.07 2.42
C GLY A 14 15.16 -2.25 1.11
N ASP A 15 16.50 -2.39 1.18
CA ASP A 15 17.39 -2.70 0.05
C ASP A 15 17.19 -1.83 -1.20
N GLY A 16 16.88 -0.54 -1.01
CA GLY A 16 16.64 0.40 -2.10
C GLY A 16 15.26 0.29 -2.76
N PHE A 17 14.38 -0.61 -2.27
CA PHE A 17 13.01 -0.70 -2.72
C PHE A 17 12.11 0.33 -2.04
N THR A 18 11.18 0.85 -2.83
CA THR A 18 10.11 1.73 -2.39
C THR A 18 8.77 1.21 -2.90
N VAL A 19 7.70 1.54 -2.17
CA VAL A 19 6.32 1.30 -2.59
C VAL A 19 5.49 2.57 -2.47
N SER A 20 4.64 2.84 -3.44
CA SER A 20 3.58 3.85 -3.36
C SER A 20 2.21 3.20 -3.54
N PHE A 21 1.20 3.76 -2.88
CA PHE A 21 -0.17 3.26 -2.92
C PHE A 21 -1.09 4.27 -3.57
N ARG A 22 -2.04 3.77 -4.35
CA ARG A 22 -3.19 4.52 -4.86
C ARG A 22 -4.46 3.86 -4.39
N PHE A 23 -5.36 4.64 -3.82
CA PHE A 23 -6.72 4.22 -3.54
C PHE A 23 -7.68 4.98 -4.44
N ALA A 24 -8.33 4.29 -5.37
CA ALA A 24 -9.30 4.85 -6.30
C ALA A 24 -10.37 3.80 -6.60
N ASN A 25 -11.63 4.23 -6.77
CA ASN A 25 -12.74 3.32 -7.13
C ASN A 25 -12.87 2.10 -6.20
N GLN A 26 -12.61 2.28 -4.90
CA GLN A 26 -12.60 1.21 -3.89
C GLN A 26 -11.53 0.12 -4.12
N GLN A 27 -10.54 0.40 -4.95
CA GLN A 27 -9.41 -0.47 -5.22
C GLN A 27 -8.13 0.15 -4.67
N LEU A 28 -7.27 -0.72 -4.13
CA LEU A 28 -5.92 -0.37 -3.70
C LEU A 28 -4.93 -0.92 -4.74
N GLU A 29 -4.16 -0.04 -5.35
CA GLU A 29 -3.03 -0.37 -6.20
C GLU A 29 -1.72 -0.10 -5.45
N ALA A 30 -0.70 -0.91 -5.72
CA ALA A 30 0.63 -0.75 -5.14
C ALA A 30 1.70 -0.78 -6.24
N ASP A 31 2.46 0.29 -6.34
CA ASP A 31 3.54 0.44 -7.30
C ASP A 31 4.90 0.32 -6.61
N TRP A 32 5.75 -0.56 -7.11
CA TRP A 32 7.07 -0.85 -6.56
C TRP A 32 8.16 -0.26 -7.45
N SER A 33 9.16 0.37 -6.82
CA SER A 33 10.34 0.87 -7.51
C SER A 33 11.64 0.56 -6.76
N PRO A 34 12.65 -0.08 -7.39
CA PRO A 34 12.55 -0.75 -8.69
C PRO A 34 11.55 -1.93 -8.63
N ARG A 35 11.29 -2.57 -9.77
CA ARG A 35 10.32 -3.68 -9.84
C ARG A 35 10.64 -4.73 -8.77
N MET A 36 9.61 -5.13 -8.01
CA MET A 36 9.76 -6.03 -6.86
C MET A 36 10.48 -7.35 -7.26
N PRO A 37 11.43 -7.84 -6.44
CA PRO A 37 12.02 -9.16 -6.65
C PRO A 37 10.97 -10.24 -6.48
N MET A 38 10.81 -11.11 -7.48
CA MET A 38 9.86 -12.22 -7.41
C MET A 38 10.38 -13.36 -6.54
N GLY A 39 9.45 -14.16 -5.98
CA GLY A 39 9.78 -15.37 -5.24
C GLY A 39 10.23 -15.13 -3.78
N PRO A 40 11.02 -16.03 -3.19
CA PRO A 40 11.41 -15.96 -1.78
C PRO A 40 12.12 -14.65 -1.39
N GLY A 41 12.86 -14.06 -2.32
CA GLY A 41 13.56 -12.78 -2.12
C GLY A 41 12.64 -11.58 -1.90
N GLY A 42 11.38 -11.65 -2.35
CA GLY A 42 10.38 -10.61 -2.11
C GLY A 42 9.69 -10.72 -0.75
N ARG A 43 9.63 -11.94 -0.17
CA ARG A 43 8.91 -12.21 1.08
C ARG A 43 9.48 -11.43 2.28
N LYS A 44 10.80 -11.18 2.29
CA LYS A 44 11.44 -10.42 3.36
C LYS A 44 10.94 -8.97 3.48
N TYR A 45 10.36 -8.40 2.41
CA TYR A 45 9.81 -7.05 2.42
C TYR A 45 8.33 -6.99 2.83
N LEU A 46 7.65 -8.14 2.95
CA LEU A 46 6.23 -8.20 3.31
C LEU A 46 5.92 -7.49 4.63
N PRO A 47 6.73 -7.63 5.71
CA PRO A 47 6.45 -6.91 6.96
C PRO A 47 6.45 -5.38 6.77
N ALA A 48 7.47 -4.84 6.09
CA ALA A 48 7.57 -3.40 5.83
C ALA A 48 6.46 -2.91 4.89
N TYR A 49 6.15 -3.68 3.85
CA TYR A 49 5.03 -3.41 2.95
C TYR A 49 3.69 -3.35 3.69
N ARG A 50 3.40 -4.33 4.57
CA ARG A 50 2.15 -4.37 5.34
C ARG A 50 2.00 -3.14 6.24
N LEU A 51 3.07 -2.74 6.93
CA LEU A 51 3.07 -1.54 7.76
C LEU A 51 2.75 -0.27 6.94
N ALA A 52 3.43 -0.09 5.80
CA ALA A 52 3.21 1.05 4.91
C ALA A 52 1.78 1.07 4.33
N ARG A 53 1.27 -0.10 3.92
CA ARG A 53 -0.11 -0.30 3.44
C ARG A 53 -1.12 0.10 4.51
N ASP A 54 -0.99 -0.46 5.70
CA ASP A 54 -1.96 -0.27 6.78
C ASP A 54 -2.01 1.18 7.24
N GLU A 55 -0.86 1.86 7.29
CA GLU A 55 -0.80 3.29 7.57
C GLU A 55 -1.52 4.12 6.49
N PHE A 56 -1.31 3.80 5.21
CA PHE A 56 -2.05 4.45 4.12
C PHE A 56 -3.55 4.20 4.23
N LEU A 57 -3.99 2.96 4.42
CA LEU A 57 -5.41 2.62 4.55
C LEU A 57 -6.07 3.28 5.76
N ARG A 58 -5.36 3.44 6.89
CA ARG A 58 -5.87 4.22 8.03
C ARG A 58 -6.13 5.69 7.65
N ARG A 59 -5.26 6.30 6.84
CA ARG A 59 -5.48 7.67 6.34
C ARG A 59 -6.68 7.73 5.40
N VAL A 60 -6.84 6.74 4.53
CA VAL A 60 -8.01 6.64 3.66
C VAL A 60 -9.28 6.49 4.50
N ALA A 61 -9.36 5.51 5.41
CA ALA A 61 -10.49 5.30 6.30
C ALA A 61 -10.87 6.55 7.10
N LYS A 62 -9.86 7.26 7.65
CA LYS A 62 -10.08 8.53 8.35
C LYS A 62 -10.65 9.62 7.44
N ARG A 63 -10.22 9.68 6.16
CA ARG A 63 -10.66 10.69 5.20
C ARG A 63 -12.06 10.42 4.64
N THR A 64 -12.41 9.15 4.45
CA THR A 64 -13.62 8.72 3.75
C THR A 64 -14.74 8.28 4.69
N GLY A 65 -14.42 7.93 5.93
CA GLY A 65 -15.35 7.26 6.86
C GLY A 65 -15.62 5.80 6.51
N ILE A 66 -14.92 5.23 5.51
CA ILE A 66 -15.07 3.82 5.11
C ILE A 66 -14.29 2.93 6.07
N SER A 67 -14.95 1.94 6.65
CA SER A 67 -14.30 0.86 7.38
C SER A 67 -13.62 -0.10 6.40
N MET A 68 -12.35 -0.40 6.64
CA MET A 68 -11.54 -1.30 5.81
C MET A 68 -11.11 -2.52 6.62
N MET A 69 -11.37 -3.71 6.07
CA MET A 69 -10.84 -4.97 6.59
C MET A 69 -9.70 -5.43 5.69
N VAL A 70 -8.57 -5.77 6.29
CA VAL A 70 -7.39 -6.25 5.58
C VAL A 70 -7.22 -7.74 5.88
N VAL A 71 -7.18 -8.56 4.82
CA VAL A 71 -6.99 -10.00 4.93
C VAL A 71 -5.63 -10.33 4.31
N ASP A 72 -4.70 -10.79 5.14
CA ASP A 72 -3.41 -11.31 4.71
C ASP A 72 -3.52 -12.83 4.52
N LEU A 73 -3.34 -13.30 3.28
CA LEU A 73 -3.34 -14.73 2.90
C LEU A 73 -1.93 -15.35 3.02
#